data_AF-A0A6I9Q8M4-F1
#
_entry.id   AF-A0A6I9Q8M4-F1
#
_cell.length_a   1.000
_cell.length_b   1.000
_cell.length_c   1.000
_cell.angle_alpha   90.00
_cell.angle_beta   90.00
_cell.angle_gamma   90.00
#
_symmetry.space_group_name_H-M   'P 1'
#
loop_
_entity.id
_entity.type
_entity.pdbx_description
1 polymer ?
#
loop_
_entity_poly.entity_id
_entity_poly.type
_entity_poly.pdbx_seq_one_letter_code
_entity_poly.pdbx_strand_id
1 'polypeptide(L)'
;MQTAEPTSVSLFITSSSLPPLLPTMISSSSPSSSSASGSRKKPRPGPIPRPQTKWRTGAQERIYRRRLLEALRSARVCTGGGGARAVKEAADSALALTARGQSRWSRAILFGRCRRRKLLLKAGGKVRRRQQPRPVRKAPSPPPPPAALKGKKVRDRLRVLARLVPGCRKLSAPSLLEEAADYVAALEMQVKAMRALADALSAAALSSPPLPAAIPEPEN
;
A
#
# COMPACT_ATOMS: atom_id res chain seq x y z
N MET A 1 -2.17 66.10 -20.48
CA MET A 1 -1.58 65.84 -21.80
C MET A 1 -1.71 64.36 -22.12
N GLN A 2 -2.39 64.07 -23.22
CA GLN A 2 -2.74 62.77 -23.79
C GLN A 2 -1.68 62.35 -24.82
N THR A 3 -1.38 61.05 -24.91
CA THR A 3 -1.17 60.20 -26.12
C THR A 3 -0.92 58.76 -25.62
N ALA A 4 -1.72 57.71 -25.88
CA ALA A 4 -2.05 56.99 -27.15
C ALA A 4 -0.78 56.44 -27.84
N GLU A 5 -0.58 55.18 -28.25
CA GLU A 5 -1.36 53.93 -28.45
C GLU A 5 -0.34 52.76 -28.67
N PRO A 6 -0.76 51.48 -28.77
CA PRO A 6 0.07 50.27 -28.90
C PRO A 6 0.18 49.73 -30.35
N THR A 7 1.17 48.86 -30.62
CA THR A 7 1.28 48.15 -31.92
C THR A 7 1.60 46.66 -31.78
N SER A 8 0.73 45.88 -32.38
CA SER A 8 0.75 44.43 -32.61
C SER A 8 1.38 44.11 -33.97
N VAL A 9 2.08 42.97 -34.11
CA VAL A 9 2.14 42.11 -35.32
C VAL A 9 2.96 40.85 -34.96
N SER A 10 2.43 39.62 -34.93
CA SER A 10 1.93 38.71 -35.98
C SER A 10 2.96 37.62 -36.38
N LEU A 11 2.64 36.39 -35.93
CA LEU A 11 2.72 35.06 -36.58
C LEU A 11 3.77 34.78 -37.67
N PHE A 12 4.50 33.65 -37.53
CA PHE A 12 4.73 32.71 -38.64
C PHE A 12 4.68 31.25 -38.19
N ILE A 13 3.74 30.52 -38.80
CA ILE A 13 3.63 29.07 -38.90
C ILE A 13 4.54 28.60 -40.05
N THR A 14 5.05 27.36 -39.98
CA THR A 14 5.52 26.41 -41.05
C THR A 14 6.82 25.75 -40.59
N SER A 15 7.19 24.48 -40.85
CA SER A 15 6.68 23.39 -41.69
C SER A 15 7.40 22.10 -41.26
N SER A 16 6.75 20.96 -41.51
CA SER A 16 7.28 19.59 -41.63
C SER A 16 8.71 19.45 -42.15
N SER A 17 9.47 18.48 -41.60
CA SER A 17 10.23 17.50 -42.42
C SER A 17 10.83 16.36 -41.57
N LEU A 18 10.58 15.12 -41.99
CA LEU A 18 11.22 13.82 -41.68
C LEU A 18 11.46 13.16 -43.06
N PRO A 19 12.19 12.04 -43.19
CA PRO A 19 13.51 11.57 -42.70
C PRO A 19 14.49 11.40 -43.92
N PRO A 20 15.64 10.67 -43.89
CA PRO A 20 15.66 9.19 -44.02
C PRO A 20 16.90 8.39 -43.51
N LEU A 21 16.65 7.08 -43.29
CA LEU A 21 17.40 5.86 -43.67
C LEU A 21 18.85 5.53 -43.20
N LEU A 22 19.01 4.20 -43.01
CA LEU A 22 20.08 3.38 -42.43
C LEU A 22 21.40 3.33 -43.24
N PRO A 23 22.46 2.71 -42.67
CA PRO A 23 22.94 1.46 -43.30
C PRO A 23 23.36 0.32 -42.34
N THR A 24 23.13 -0.88 -42.88
CA THR A 24 23.65 -2.23 -42.57
C THR A 24 25.17 -2.36 -42.59
N MET A 25 25.74 -3.13 -41.64
CA MET A 25 27.01 -3.88 -41.76
C MET A 25 26.92 -5.12 -40.83
N ILE A 26 26.64 -6.31 -41.34
CA ILE A 26 27.56 -7.44 -41.62
C ILE A 26 28.42 -7.88 -40.42
N SER A 27 28.15 -9.09 -39.89
CA SER A 27 29.17 -10.15 -39.75
C SER A 27 28.57 -11.45 -39.19
N SER A 28 28.55 -12.45 -40.06
CA SER A 28 28.45 -13.88 -39.78
C SER A 28 29.65 -14.38 -38.98
N SER A 29 29.42 -15.25 -37.99
CA SER A 29 30.33 -16.34 -37.60
C SER A 29 29.65 -17.23 -36.56
N SER A 30 29.21 -18.41 -36.97
CA SER A 30 29.14 -19.59 -36.10
C SER A 30 30.57 -20.12 -35.89
N PRO A 31 30.85 -20.80 -34.77
CA PRO A 31 31.23 -22.20 -34.94
C PRO A 31 30.60 -23.15 -33.92
N SER A 32 30.56 -24.39 -34.39
CA SER A 32 30.07 -25.62 -33.78
C SER A 32 30.88 -26.12 -32.57
N SER A 33 30.12 -26.73 -31.64
CA SER A 33 30.43 -27.86 -30.75
C SER A 33 31.90 -28.24 -30.45
N SER A 34 32.25 -28.21 -29.17
CA SER A 34 33.07 -29.27 -28.58
C SER A 34 32.61 -29.58 -27.15
N SER A 35 32.51 -30.87 -26.90
CA SER A 35 32.11 -31.52 -25.66
C SER A 35 33.19 -31.41 -24.59
N ALA A 36 32.84 -30.93 -23.40
CA ALA A 36 33.59 -31.18 -22.19
C ALA A 36 32.63 -31.42 -21.02
N SER A 37 32.61 -32.66 -20.55
CA SER A 37 31.91 -33.14 -19.36
C SER A 37 32.45 -32.43 -18.11
N GLY A 38 31.81 -31.34 -17.72
CA GLY A 38 32.06 -30.64 -16.45
C GLY A 38 30.99 -30.99 -15.43
N SER A 39 31.37 -31.70 -14.38
CA SER A 39 30.57 -32.05 -13.21
C SER A 39 29.77 -30.86 -12.67
N ARG A 40 28.46 -30.84 -12.91
CA ARG A 40 27.57 -29.75 -12.49
C ARG A 40 27.35 -29.81 -10.98
N LYS A 41 28.28 -29.25 -10.19
CA LYS A 41 28.05 -28.90 -8.78
C LYS A 41 26.83 -27.98 -8.73
N LYS A 42 25.74 -28.50 -8.17
CA LYS A 42 24.47 -27.78 -7.99
C LYS A 42 24.75 -26.52 -7.15
N PRO A 43 24.55 -25.30 -7.69
CA PRO A 43 24.80 -24.10 -6.92
C PRO A 43 23.82 -24.07 -5.73
N ARG A 44 24.36 -23.84 -4.54
CA ARG A 44 23.59 -23.61 -3.31
C ARG A 44 22.61 -22.46 -3.59
N PRO A 45 21.34 -22.54 -3.17
CA PRO A 45 20.44 -21.41 -3.28
C PRO A 45 21.00 -20.28 -2.42
N GLY A 46 21.50 -19.21 -3.06
CA GLY A 46 21.89 -17.99 -2.37
C GLY A 46 20.71 -17.38 -1.62
N PRO A 47 20.95 -16.45 -0.67
CA PRO A 47 19.89 -15.75 0.04
C PRO A 47 18.91 -15.14 -0.98
N ILE A 48 17.65 -15.55 -0.93
CA ILE A 48 16.60 -15.00 -1.79
C ILE A 48 16.61 -13.47 -1.60
N PRO A 49 16.81 -12.66 -2.65
CA PRO A 49 16.77 -11.22 -2.54
C PRO A 49 15.43 -10.82 -1.92
N ARG A 50 15.47 -10.15 -0.77
CA ARG A 50 14.25 -9.60 -0.17
C ARG A 50 13.66 -8.65 -1.22
N PRO A 51 12.37 -8.77 -1.57
CA PRO A 51 11.76 -7.83 -2.49
C PRO A 51 11.95 -6.43 -1.91
N GLN A 52 12.72 -5.58 -2.59
CA GLN A 52 12.94 -4.20 -2.18
C GLN A 52 11.62 -3.44 -2.39
N THR A 53 10.78 -3.45 -1.36
CA THR A 53 9.52 -2.74 -1.38
C THR A 53 9.78 -1.26 -1.17
N LYS A 54 9.14 -0.40 -1.97
CA LYS A 54 9.12 1.08 -1.83
C LYS A 54 8.81 1.59 -0.42
N TRP A 55 8.17 0.77 0.42
CA TRP A 55 7.82 1.06 1.81
C TRP A 55 9.00 1.10 2.78
N ARG A 56 10.17 0.58 2.39
CA ARG A 56 11.39 0.62 3.22
C ARG A 56 12.23 1.89 3.00
N THR A 57 11.86 2.73 2.05
CA THR A 57 12.60 3.95 1.72
C THR A 57 12.29 5.07 2.71
N GLY A 58 13.32 5.76 3.22
CA GLY A 58 13.14 6.89 4.15
C GLY A 58 12.30 8.05 3.61
N ALA A 59 12.27 8.26 2.29
CA ALA A 59 11.38 9.22 1.65
C ALA A 59 9.88 8.88 1.84
N GLN A 60 9.53 7.60 1.66
CA GLN A 60 8.15 7.11 1.82
C GLN A 60 7.72 7.19 3.29
N GLU A 61 8.62 6.86 4.21
CA GLU A 61 8.40 7.01 5.65
C GLU A 61 8.10 8.46 6.03
N ARG A 62 8.86 9.44 5.51
CA ARG A 62 8.60 10.88 5.75
C ARG A 62 7.24 11.32 5.21
N ILE A 63 6.84 10.88 4.01
CA ILE A 63 5.52 11.18 3.45
C ILE A 63 4.42 10.61 4.34
N TYR A 64 4.57 9.35 4.76
CA TYR A 64 3.62 8.68 5.62
C TYR A 64 3.46 9.39 6.97
N ARG A 65 4.57 9.72 7.65
CA ARG A 65 4.56 10.43 8.93
C ARG A 65 3.80 11.75 8.86
N ARG A 66 4.02 12.55 7.81
CA ARG A 66 3.29 13.81 7.60
C ARG A 66 1.78 13.57 7.45
N ARG A 67 1.39 12.62 6.60
CA ARG A 67 -0.02 12.26 6.37
C ARG A 67 -0.68 11.68 7.63
N LEU A 68 0.07 10.94 8.44
CA LEU A 68 -0.41 10.39 9.69
C LEU A 68 -0.75 11.50 10.70
N LEU A 69 0.15 12.47 10.88
CA LEU A 69 -0.09 13.61 11.78
C LEU A 69 -1.30 14.44 11.33
N GLU A 70 -1.41 14.72 10.03
CA GLU A 70 -2.56 15.40 9.43
C GLU A 70 -3.87 14.63 9.73
N ALA A 71 -3.90 13.33 9.44
CA ALA A 71 -5.08 12.50 9.66
C ALA A 71 -5.46 12.37 11.15
N LEU A 72 -4.48 12.32 12.06
CA LEU A 72 -4.73 12.30 13.50
C LEU A 72 -5.31 13.62 14.02
N ARG A 73 -4.83 14.76 13.50
CA ARG A 73 -5.41 16.08 13.81
C ARG A 73 -6.86 16.15 13.33
N SER A 74 -7.13 15.76 12.08
CA SER A 74 -8.50 15.70 11.55
C SER A 74 -9.39 14.74 12.34
N ALA A 75 -8.88 13.58 12.74
CA ALA A 75 -9.63 12.62 13.55
C ALA A 75 -10.02 13.19 14.92
N ARG A 76 -9.13 13.95 15.58
CA ARG A 76 -9.45 14.63 16.85
C ARG A 76 -10.57 15.65 16.67
N VAL A 77 -10.50 16.48 15.61
CA VAL A 77 -11.50 17.50 15.32
C VAL A 77 -12.86 16.88 15.00
N CYS A 78 -12.91 15.84 14.15
CA CYS A 78 -14.18 15.25 13.72
C CYS A 78 -14.82 14.31 14.75
N THR A 79 -14.06 13.77 15.71
CA THR A 79 -14.57 12.77 16.67
C THR A 79 -14.59 13.24 18.11
N GLY A 80 -14.26 14.51 18.38
CA GLY A 80 -14.37 15.10 19.72
C GLY A 80 -13.51 14.41 20.78
N GLY A 81 -12.37 13.81 20.38
CA GLY A 81 -11.48 13.10 21.28
C GLY A 81 -11.34 11.61 21.00
N GLY A 82 -10.44 11.26 20.09
CA GLY A 82 -9.51 10.14 20.32
C GLY A 82 -10.10 8.72 20.41
N GLY A 83 -11.19 8.39 19.73
CA GLY A 83 -11.63 7.00 19.66
C GLY A 83 -10.55 6.10 19.02
N ALA A 84 -10.20 4.97 19.63
CA ALA A 84 -9.20 4.02 19.10
C ALA A 84 -9.51 3.58 17.65
N ARG A 85 -10.81 3.53 17.29
CA ARG A 85 -11.27 3.29 15.91
C ARG A 85 -10.92 4.43 14.96
N ALA A 86 -11.06 5.68 15.38
CA ALA A 86 -10.72 6.86 14.58
C ALA A 86 -9.21 6.95 14.35
N VAL A 87 -8.39 6.65 15.36
CA VAL A 87 -6.92 6.57 15.24
C VAL A 87 -6.51 5.48 14.26
N LYS A 88 -7.08 4.28 14.38
CA LYS A 88 -6.84 3.19 13.44
C LYS A 88 -7.26 3.58 12.02
N GLU A 89 -8.45 4.16 11.87
CA GLU A 89 -8.96 4.60 10.58
C GLU A 89 -8.07 5.67 9.95
N ALA A 90 -7.58 6.64 10.74
CA ALA A 90 -6.65 7.68 10.31
C ALA A 90 -5.32 7.09 9.84
N ALA A 91 -4.75 6.15 10.61
CA ALA A 91 -3.52 5.46 10.26
C ALA A 91 -3.66 4.65 8.97
N ASP A 92 -4.75 3.88 8.84
CA ASP A 92 -5.04 3.10 7.64
C ASP A 92 -5.28 4.02 6.41
N SER A 93 -5.92 5.18 6.58
CA SER A 93 -6.12 6.13 5.48
C SER A 93 -4.81 6.80 5.06
N ALA A 94 -3.98 7.20 6.02
CA ALA A 94 -2.66 7.77 5.75
C ALA A 94 -1.77 6.75 5.02
N LEU A 95 -1.83 5.47 5.42
CA LEU A 95 -1.10 4.38 4.76
C LEU A 95 -1.56 4.25 3.31
N ALA A 96 -2.87 4.16 3.08
CA ALA A 96 -3.42 4.02 1.74
C ALA A 96 -3.16 5.23 0.82
N LEU A 97 -3.18 6.45 1.38
CA LEU A 97 -2.83 7.68 0.63
C LEU A 97 -1.35 7.73 0.27
N THR A 98 -0.47 7.25 1.15
CA THR A 98 0.98 7.16 0.89
C THR A 98 1.27 6.14 -0.23
N ALA A 99 0.45 5.10 -0.34
CA ALA A 99 0.50 4.15 -1.46
C ALA A 99 0.02 4.73 -2.80
N ARG A 100 -0.58 5.94 -2.79
CA ARG A 100 -1.14 6.66 -3.95
C ARG A 100 -2.17 5.87 -4.76
N GLY A 101 -2.86 4.91 -4.15
CA GLY A 101 -3.83 4.07 -4.86
C GLY A 101 -3.20 3.16 -5.92
N GLN A 102 -1.88 2.92 -5.88
CA GLN A 102 -1.20 2.06 -6.85
C GLN A 102 -1.46 0.58 -6.58
N SER A 103 -1.57 0.20 -5.30
CA SER A 103 -1.87 -1.18 -4.89
C SER A 103 -3.38 -1.42 -4.76
N ARG A 104 -3.80 -2.67 -4.95
CA ARG A 104 -5.22 -3.04 -4.78
C ARG A 104 -5.66 -2.89 -3.33
N TRP A 105 -4.77 -3.21 -2.38
CA TRP A 105 -5.06 -3.04 -0.96
C TRP A 105 -5.27 -1.58 -0.60
N SER A 106 -4.51 -0.63 -1.18
CA SER A 106 -4.69 0.80 -0.89
C SER A 106 -6.02 1.32 -1.43
N ARG A 107 -6.39 0.95 -2.66
CA ARG A 107 -7.72 1.21 -3.22
C ARG A 107 -8.82 0.59 -2.36
N ALA A 108 -8.63 -0.64 -1.87
CA ALA A 108 -9.60 -1.30 -1.02
C ALA A 108 -9.78 -0.61 0.34
N ILE A 109 -8.73 -0.01 0.90
CA ILE A 109 -8.82 0.76 2.15
C ILE A 109 -9.57 2.08 1.94
N LEU A 110 -9.30 2.80 0.84
CA LEU A 110 -9.98 4.06 0.50
C LEU A 110 -11.45 3.81 0.11
N PHE A 111 -11.68 2.94 -0.88
CA PHE A 111 -13.02 2.73 -1.45
C PHE A 111 -13.85 1.68 -0.72
N GLY A 112 -13.24 0.76 0.04
CA GLY A 112 -13.97 -0.19 0.88
C GLY A 112 -14.74 0.49 2.00
N ARG A 113 -14.25 1.66 2.46
CA ARG A 113 -14.93 2.53 3.43
C ARG A 113 -16.02 3.37 2.78
N CYS A 114 -15.77 3.98 1.61
CA CYS A 114 -16.80 4.71 0.87
C CYS A 114 -17.98 3.83 0.44
N ARG A 115 -17.72 2.59 0.00
CA ARG A 115 -18.81 1.63 -0.29
C ARG A 115 -19.57 1.23 0.95
N ARG A 116 -18.89 0.95 2.07
CA ARG A 116 -19.57 0.60 3.33
C ARG A 116 -20.37 1.79 3.88
N ARG A 117 -19.84 3.01 3.84
CA ARG A 117 -20.52 4.24 4.25
C ARG A 117 -21.72 4.51 3.32
N LYS A 118 -21.56 4.49 1.99
CA LYS A 118 -22.69 4.59 1.04
C LYS A 118 -23.73 3.49 1.25
N LEU A 119 -23.32 2.23 1.47
CA LEU A 119 -24.24 1.13 1.80
C LEU A 119 -24.97 1.37 3.13
N LEU A 120 -24.29 1.86 4.17
CA LEU A 120 -24.89 2.13 5.48
C LEU A 120 -25.85 3.32 5.44
N LEU A 121 -25.52 4.39 4.68
CA LEU A 121 -26.42 5.53 4.47
C LEU A 121 -27.62 5.15 3.59
N LYS A 122 -27.44 4.31 2.57
CA LYS A 122 -28.53 3.86 1.68
C LYS A 122 -29.42 2.78 2.33
N ALA A 123 -28.92 2.07 3.35
CA ALA A 123 -29.61 0.94 3.99
C ALA A 123 -29.99 1.18 5.47
N GLY A 124 -30.11 2.43 5.92
CA GLY A 124 -30.65 2.75 7.25
C GLY A 124 -29.88 2.11 8.43
N GLY A 125 -28.54 2.14 8.40
CA GLY A 125 -27.71 1.73 9.55
C GLY A 125 -27.59 0.22 9.82
N LYS A 126 -28.41 -0.64 9.19
CA LYS A 126 -28.31 -2.10 9.30
C LYS A 126 -27.91 -2.72 7.96
N VAL A 127 -26.66 -2.51 7.54
CA VAL A 127 -26.04 -3.39 6.55
C VAL A 127 -25.72 -4.70 7.26
N ARG A 128 -26.73 -5.57 7.39
CA ARG A 128 -26.49 -7.00 7.63
C ARG A 128 -25.51 -7.43 6.54
N ARG A 129 -24.35 -7.93 6.95
CA ARG A 129 -23.42 -8.62 6.05
C ARG A 129 -24.26 -9.65 5.30
N ARG A 130 -24.53 -9.40 4.02
CA ARG A 130 -25.14 -10.37 3.12
C ARG A 130 -24.19 -11.56 3.12
N GLN A 131 -24.47 -12.54 3.99
CA GLN A 131 -23.85 -13.85 3.95
C GLN A 131 -24.02 -14.30 2.51
N GLN A 132 -22.91 -14.53 1.81
CA GLN A 132 -22.99 -15.09 0.47
C GLN A 132 -23.84 -16.36 0.53
N PRO A 133 -24.68 -16.62 -0.49
CA PRO A 133 -25.35 -17.91 -0.58
C PRO A 133 -24.29 -19.01 -0.51
N ARG A 134 -24.48 -19.93 0.44
CA ARG A 134 -23.67 -21.15 0.56
C ARG A 134 -23.75 -21.90 -0.78
N PRO A 135 -22.64 -22.46 -1.29
CA PRO A 135 -22.72 -23.25 -2.51
C PRO A 135 -23.61 -24.47 -2.27
N VAL A 136 -24.50 -24.70 -3.24
CA VAL A 136 -25.39 -25.86 -3.35
C VAL A 136 -24.59 -27.15 -3.17
N ARG A 137 -25.16 -28.09 -2.41
CA ARG A 137 -24.62 -29.42 -2.12
C ARG A 137 -24.21 -30.10 -3.43
N LYS A 138 -22.91 -30.34 -3.63
CA LYS A 138 -22.43 -31.22 -4.70
C LYS A 138 -22.47 -32.66 -4.19
N ALA A 139 -22.99 -33.56 -5.02
CA ALA A 139 -23.02 -35.01 -4.82
C ALA A 139 -21.64 -35.57 -4.42
N PRO A 140 -21.58 -36.73 -3.72
CA PRO A 140 -20.32 -37.30 -3.26
C PRO A 140 -19.43 -37.67 -4.45
N SER A 141 -18.35 -36.90 -4.65
CA SER A 141 -17.29 -37.24 -5.59
C SER A 141 -16.26 -38.17 -4.93
N PRO A 142 -15.65 -39.10 -5.69
CA PRO A 142 -14.68 -40.06 -5.16
C PRO A 142 -13.47 -39.41 -4.46
N PRO A 143 -12.78 -40.14 -3.56
CA PRO A 143 -11.67 -39.61 -2.78
C PRO A 143 -10.55 -39.13 -3.70
N PRO A 144 -10.11 -37.87 -3.58
CA PRO A 144 -9.10 -37.32 -4.48
C PRO A 144 -7.69 -37.80 -4.11
N PRO A 145 -6.77 -37.90 -5.11
CA PRO A 145 -5.43 -38.42 -4.91
C PRO A 145 -4.62 -37.58 -3.90
N PRO A 146 -3.56 -38.14 -3.28
CA PRO A 146 -2.77 -37.45 -2.25
C PRO A 146 -2.12 -36.14 -2.74
N ALA A 147 -1.84 -36.01 -4.05
CA ALA A 147 -1.40 -34.75 -4.67
C ALA A 147 -2.49 -33.66 -4.62
N ALA A 148 -3.76 -34.04 -4.82
CA ALA A 148 -4.89 -33.12 -4.71
C ALA A 148 -5.14 -32.70 -3.25
N LEU A 149 -4.85 -33.55 -2.25
CA LEU A 149 -4.90 -33.17 -0.83
C LEU A 149 -3.86 -32.10 -0.46
N LYS A 150 -2.64 -32.20 -1.03
CA LYS A 150 -1.59 -31.17 -0.87
C LYS A 150 -2.02 -29.85 -1.52
N GLY A 151 -2.63 -29.91 -2.72
CA GLY A 151 -3.24 -28.75 -3.38
C GLY A 151 -4.37 -28.09 -2.60
N LYS A 152 -5.19 -28.88 -1.88
CA LYS A 152 -6.25 -28.35 -0.99
C LYS A 152 -5.69 -27.47 0.12
N LYS A 153 -4.66 -27.95 0.85
CA LYS A 153 -4.03 -27.17 1.94
C LYS A 153 -3.44 -25.84 1.44
N VAL A 154 -2.77 -25.85 0.28
CA VAL A 154 -2.23 -24.62 -0.34
C VAL A 154 -3.34 -23.66 -0.72
N ARG A 155 -4.41 -24.15 -1.34
CA ARG A 155 -5.59 -23.35 -1.69
C ARG A 155 -6.29 -22.75 -0.47
N ASP A 156 -6.37 -23.50 0.63
CA ASP A 156 -6.97 -23.02 1.87
C ASP A 156 -6.13 -21.90 2.50
N ARG A 157 -4.79 -22.06 2.53
CA ARG A 157 -3.87 -21.00 2.96
C ARG A 157 -3.96 -19.75 2.08
N LEU A 158 -4.01 -19.91 0.76
CA LEU A 158 -4.23 -18.79 -0.17
C LEU A 158 -5.57 -18.11 0.08
N ARG A 159 -6.63 -18.86 0.39
CA ARG A 159 -7.95 -18.31 0.72
C ARG A 159 -7.94 -17.53 2.04
N VAL A 160 -7.17 -17.97 3.03
CA VAL A 160 -6.96 -17.22 4.28
C VAL A 160 -6.20 -15.93 3.99
N LEU A 161 -5.08 -16.01 3.26
CA LEU A 161 -4.28 -14.84 2.90
C LEU A 161 -5.10 -13.79 2.13
N ALA A 162 -5.92 -14.23 1.17
CA ALA A 162 -6.82 -13.38 0.39
C ALA A 162 -7.91 -12.68 1.23
N ARG A 163 -8.20 -13.19 2.44
CA ARG A 163 -9.13 -12.55 3.39
C ARG A 163 -8.44 -11.55 4.31
N LEU A 164 -7.14 -11.74 4.59
CA LEU A 164 -6.34 -10.84 5.41
C LEU A 164 -5.92 -9.58 4.64
N VAL A 165 -5.48 -9.74 3.38
CA VAL A 165 -5.08 -8.60 2.56
C VAL A 165 -6.31 -7.88 2.00
N PRO A 166 -6.46 -6.56 2.23
CA PRO A 166 -7.59 -5.79 1.70
C PRO A 166 -7.71 -5.94 0.17
N GLY A 167 -8.90 -6.27 -0.33
CA GLY A 167 -9.16 -6.30 -1.77
C GLY A 167 -8.69 -7.53 -2.55
N CYS A 168 -8.06 -8.53 -1.91
CA CYS A 168 -7.42 -9.64 -2.62
C CYS A 168 -8.24 -10.96 -2.68
N ARG A 169 -9.54 -10.93 -2.33
CA ARG A 169 -10.41 -12.14 -2.20
C ARG A 169 -10.58 -12.98 -3.46
N LYS A 170 -10.32 -12.43 -4.65
CA LYS A 170 -10.60 -13.05 -5.96
C LYS A 170 -9.37 -13.00 -6.88
N LEU A 171 -8.16 -12.96 -6.30
CA LEU A 171 -6.92 -12.86 -7.07
C LEU A 171 -6.29 -14.22 -7.34
N SER A 172 -5.50 -14.28 -8.42
CA SER A 172 -4.61 -15.39 -8.70
C SER A 172 -3.51 -15.47 -7.63
N ALA A 173 -2.93 -16.65 -7.45
CA ALA A 173 -1.89 -16.89 -6.45
C ALA A 173 -0.67 -15.94 -6.55
N PRO A 174 -0.06 -15.70 -7.73
CA PRO A 174 1.13 -14.83 -7.82
C PRO A 174 0.81 -13.38 -7.44
N SER A 175 -0.25 -12.79 -8.02
CA SER A 175 -0.65 -11.41 -7.72
C SER A 175 -1.09 -11.22 -6.26
N LEU A 176 -1.68 -12.26 -5.64
CA LEU A 176 -1.98 -12.23 -4.20
C LEU A 176 -0.72 -12.12 -3.35
N LEU A 177 0.33 -12.87 -3.69
CA LEU A 177 1.59 -12.89 -2.93
C LEU A 177 2.35 -11.56 -3.10
N GLU A 178 2.35 -10.98 -4.29
CA GLU A 178 2.93 -9.65 -4.55
C GLU A 178 2.23 -8.55 -3.72
N GLU A 179 0.89 -8.50 -3.76
CA GLU A 179 0.11 -7.55 -2.96
C GLU A 179 0.28 -7.80 -1.45
N ALA A 180 0.40 -9.06 -1.03
CA ALA A 180 0.64 -9.40 0.37
C ALA A 180 2.02 -8.92 0.85
N ALA A 181 3.07 -9.13 0.05
CA ALA A 181 4.42 -8.67 0.36
C ALA A 181 4.48 -7.14 0.48
N ASP A 182 3.83 -6.42 -0.45
CA ASP A 182 3.73 -4.96 -0.40
C ASP A 182 2.95 -4.49 0.85
N TYR A 183 1.84 -5.17 1.19
CA TYR A 183 1.04 -4.82 2.38
C TYR A 183 1.78 -5.07 3.69
N VAL A 184 2.55 -6.17 3.81
CA VAL A 184 3.38 -6.44 5.00
C VAL A 184 4.42 -5.33 5.19
N ALA A 185 5.13 -4.95 4.13
CA ALA A 185 6.12 -3.87 4.22
C ALA A 185 5.48 -2.51 4.58
N ALA A 186 4.29 -2.24 4.07
CA ALA A 186 3.52 -1.06 4.44
C ALA A 186 3.14 -1.05 5.93
N LEU A 187 2.67 -2.19 6.45
CA LEU A 187 2.33 -2.36 7.86
C LEU A 187 3.54 -2.21 8.78
N GLU A 188 4.69 -2.77 8.41
CA GLU A 188 5.94 -2.61 9.18
C GLU A 188 6.31 -1.12 9.33
N MET A 189 6.24 -0.36 8.23
CA MET A 189 6.51 1.08 8.25
C MET A 189 5.50 1.84 9.13
N GLN A 190 4.21 1.48 9.06
CA GLN A 190 3.17 2.06 9.91
C GLN A 190 3.44 1.81 11.40
N VAL A 191 3.78 0.57 11.76
CA VAL A 191 4.10 0.21 13.15
C VAL A 191 5.32 0.97 13.65
N LYS A 192 6.39 1.04 12.84
CA LYS A 192 7.61 1.81 13.17
C LYS A 192 7.30 3.28 13.44
N ALA A 193 6.52 3.92 12.56
CA ALA A 193 6.16 5.32 12.70
C ALA A 193 5.21 5.60 13.88
N MET A 194 4.22 4.73 14.13
CA MET A 194 3.33 4.89 15.28
C MET A 194 4.04 4.68 16.61
N ARG A 195 5.00 3.75 16.68
CA ARG A 195 5.86 3.58 17.88
C ARG A 195 6.68 4.83 18.15
N ALA A 196 7.37 5.36 17.13
CA ALA A 196 8.15 6.59 17.29
C ALA A 196 7.30 7.79 17.77
N LEU A 197 6.03 7.88 17.36
CA LEU A 197 5.11 8.89 17.88
C LEU A 197 4.74 8.65 19.35
N ALA A 198 4.48 7.40 19.74
CA ALA A 198 4.18 7.06 21.13
C ALA A 198 5.38 7.33 22.06
N ASP A 199 6.60 7.00 21.60
CA ASP A 199 7.84 7.25 22.34
C ASP A 199 8.06 8.75 22.53
N ALA A 200 7.88 9.55 21.46
CA ALA A 200 8.00 11.01 21.53
C ALA A 200 6.97 11.65 22.47
N LEU A 201 5.72 11.16 22.47
CA LEU A 201 4.68 11.63 23.39
C LEU A 201 4.97 11.23 24.84
N SER A 202 5.52 10.03 25.06
CA SER A 202 5.92 9.58 26.40
C SER A 202 7.08 10.41 26.94
N ALA A 203 8.08 10.70 26.10
CA ALA A 203 9.19 11.58 26.46
C ALA A 203 8.71 13.02 26.77
N ALA A 204 7.80 13.56 25.95
CA ALA A 204 7.25 14.90 26.16
C ALA A 204 6.38 15.01 27.45
N ALA A 205 5.67 13.94 27.81
CA ALA A 205 4.88 13.89 29.05
C ALA A 205 5.79 13.91 30.29
N LEU A 206 6.95 13.25 30.24
CA LEU A 206 7.94 13.25 31.33
C LEU A 206 8.70 14.57 31.45
N SER A 207 8.83 15.33 30.35
CA SER A 207 9.47 16.67 30.35
C SER A 207 8.51 17.81 30.70
N SER A 208 7.21 17.55 30.90
CA SER A 208 6.27 18.58 31.32
C SER A 208 6.52 18.93 32.79
N PRO A 209 6.92 20.18 33.14
CA PRO A 209 7.16 20.55 34.53
C PRO A 209 5.86 20.41 35.34
N PRO A 210 5.93 19.97 36.61
CA PRO A 210 4.78 20.04 37.50
C PRO A 210 4.38 21.52 37.64
N LEU A 211 3.09 21.81 37.48
CA LEU A 211 2.52 23.12 37.79
C LEU A 211 3.01 23.57 39.18
N PRO A 212 3.45 24.83 39.35
CA PRO A 212 3.97 25.31 40.62
C PRO A 212 2.90 25.10 41.69
N ALA A 213 3.22 24.24 42.65
CA ALA A 213 2.43 24.07 43.86
C ALA A 213 2.25 25.44 44.49
N ALA A 214 1.00 25.72 44.88
CA ALA A 214 0.57 26.94 45.53
C ALA A 214 1.59 27.43 46.57
N ILE A 215 2.04 28.66 46.37
CA ILE A 215 2.77 29.44 47.36
C ILE A 215 1.86 29.53 48.59
N PRO A 216 2.25 29.04 49.78
CA PRO A 216 1.51 29.34 51.00
C PRO A 216 1.64 30.84 51.27
N GLU A 217 0.51 31.54 51.20
CA GLU A 217 0.33 32.91 51.67
C GLU A 217 0.94 33.05 53.08
N PRO A 218 1.87 34.00 53.32
CA PRO A 218 2.30 34.32 54.67
C PRO A 218 1.18 35.13 55.34
N GLU A 219 0.58 34.51 56.36
CA GLU A 219 -0.33 35.15 57.31
C GLU A 219 0.43 36.26 58.06
N ASN A 220 -0.02 37.52 57.92
CA ASN A 220 0.19 38.60 58.87
C ASN A 220 -0.98 39.59 58.81
#